data_AF-A0A090RG73-F1
#
_entry.id   AF-A0A090RG73-F1
#
_cell.length_a   1.000
_cell.length_b   1.000
_cell.length_c   1.000
_cell.angle_alpha   90.00
_cell.angle_beta   90.00
_cell.angle_gamma   90.00
#
_symmetry.space_group_name_H-M   'P 1'
#
loop_
_entity.id
_entity.type
_entity.pdbx_description
1 polymer ?
#
loop_
_entity_poly.entity_id
_entity_poly.type
_entity_poly.pdbx_seq_one_letter_code
_entity_poly.pdbx_strand_id
1 'polypeptide(L)' 'MPHYGMKVREFVLYPLAEIAPELVLPDHTALQTLLAQVDRNGLAIWSQ' A
#
# COMPACT_ATOMS: atom_id res chain seq x y z
N MET A 1 12.56 -9.63 -0.58
CA MET A 1 11.97 -9.78 0.77
C MET A 1 11.02 -8.61 1.01
N PRO A 2 9.71 -8.84 1.26
CA PRO A 2 8.79 -7.79 1.68
C PRO A 2 9.25 -7.14 2.99
N HIS A 3 9.11 -5.82 3.13
CA HIS A 3 9.42 -5.14 4.39
C HIS A 3 8.34 -5.49 5.44
N TYR A 4 8.72 -5.89 6.66
CA TYR A 4 7.80 -6.44 7.68
C TYR A 4 6.61 -5.52 8.01
N GLY A 5 6.83 -4.21 8.02
CA GLY A 5 5.78 -3.21 8.29
C GLY A 5 4.97 -2.78 7.07
N MET A 6 5.22 -3.30 5.86
CA MET A 6 4.61 -2.74 4.65
C MET A 6 3.09 -2.87 4.63
N LYS A 7 2.55 -3.93 5.23
CA LYS A 7 1.10 -4.23 5.19
C LYS A 7 0.21 -3.28 5.97
N VAL A 8 0.80 -2.39 6.78
CA VAL A 8 0.07 -1.48 7.69
C VAL A 8 0.49 -0.02 7.52
N ARG A 9 1.29 0.30 6.48
CA ARG A 9 1.84 1.64 6.26
C ARG A 9 1.28 2.22 4.97
N GLU A 10 0.43 3.22 5.11
CA GLU A 10 -0.22 3.92 4.00
C GLU A 10 0.79 4.53 3.02
N PHE A 11 1.87 5.12 3.52
CA PHE A 11 2.93 5.71 2.69
C PHE A 11 3.76 4.68 1.91
N VAL A 12 3.52 3.37 2.12
CA VAL A 12 4.07 2.30 1.29
C VAL A 12 3.00 1.74 0.36
N LEU A 13 1.80 1.45 0.90
CA LEU A 13 0.74 0.76 0.14
C LEU A 13 0.13 1.63 -0.96
N TYR A 14 -0.16 2.91 -0.68
CA TYR A 14 -0.79 3.79 -1.67
C TYR A 14 0.13 4.08 -2.87
N PRO A 15 1.43 4.43 -2.68
CA PRO A 15 2.34 4.57 -3.82
C PRO A 15 2.54 3.27 -4.62
N LEU A 16 2.56 2.10 -3.95
CA LEU A 16 2.62 0.82 -4.65
C LEU A 16 1.38 0.57 -5.52
N ALA A 17 0.19 0.95 -5.04
CA ALA A 17 -1.06 0.76 -5.76
C ALA A 17 -1.16 1.65 -7.01
N GLU A 18 -0.54 2.82 -6.99
CA GLU A 18 -0.46 3.73 -8.13
C GLU A 18 0.36 3.14 -9.29
N ILE A 19 1.42 2.39 -8.99
CA ILE A 19 2.31 1.82 -10.01
C ILE A 19 2.06 0.34 -10.33
N ALA A 20 1.38 -0.39 -9.44
CA ALA A 20 1.11 -1.82 -9.56
C ALA A 20 -0.21 -2.22 -8.85
N PRO A 21 -1.38 -1.80 -9.39
CA PRO A 21 -2.68 -2.00 -8.73
C PRO A 21 -3.09 -3.47 -8.56
N GLU A 22 -2.58 -4.36 -9.41
CA GLU A 22 -2.88 -5.80 -9.38
C GLU A 22 -1.83 -6.61 -8.59
N LEU A 23 -0.92 -5.93 -7.85
CA LEU A 23 0.14 -6.59 -7.10
C LEU A 23 -0.43 -7.57 -6.06
N VAL A 24 0.02 -8.82 -6.16
CA VAL A 24 -0.17 -9.86 -5.15
C VAL A 24 1.16 -10.09 -4.44
N LEU A 25 1.15 -9.99 -3.11
CA LEU A 25 2.33 -10.21 -2.29
C LEU A 25 2.73 -11.71 -2.27
N PRO A 26 3.98 -12.06 -1.88
CA PRO A 26 4.43 -13.46 -1.87
C PRO A 26 3.63 -14.40 -0.98
N ASP A 27 2.85 -13.88 -0.02
CA ASP A 27 1.92 -14.65 0.81
C ASP A 27 0.48 -14.65 0.26
N HIS A 28 0.33 -14.36 -1.03
CA HIS A 28 -0.94 -14.32 -1.76
C HIS A 28 -1.92 -13.23 -1.33
N THR A 29 -1.51 -12.30 -0.46
CA THR A 29 -2.33 -11.13 -0.13
C THR A 29 -2.36 -10.16 -1.31
N ALA A 30 -3.55 -9.85 -1.84
CA ALA A 30 -3.71 -8.80 -2.83
C ALA A 30 -3.53 -7.42 -2.18
N LEU A 31 -2.84 -6.51 -2.89
CA LEU A 31 -2.62 -5.13 -2.41
C LEU A 31 -3.94 -4.41 -2.10
N GLN A 32 -4.96 -4.62 -2.93
CA GLN A 32 -6.29 -4.05 -2.75
C GLN A 32 -6.96 -4.47 -1.43
N THR A 33 -6.69 -5.69 -0.93
CA THR A 33 -7.20 -6.16 0.36
C THR A 33 -6.60 -5.38 1.53
N LEU A 34 -5.35 -4.94 1.40
CA LEU A 34 -4.67 -4.13 2.41
C LEU A 34 -5.15 -2.68 2.40
N LEU A 35 -5.34 -2.09 1.21
CA LEU A 35 -5.86 -0.72 1.08
C LEU A 35 -7.27 -0.54 1.66
N ALA A 36 -8.07 -1.61 1.68
CA ALA A 36 -9.38 -1.58 2.31
C ALA A 36 -9.33 -1.51 3.86
N GLN A 37 -8.17 -1.76 4.46
CA GLN A 37 -7.96 -1.85 5.91
C GLN A 37 -7.03 -0.77 6.47
N VAL A 38 -6.36 -0.01 5.60
CA VAL A 38 -5.37 0.99 5.97
C VAL A 38 -5.86 2.36 5.55
N ASP A 39 -6.21 3.19 6.53
CA ASP A 39 -6.60 4.58 6.29
C ASP A 39 -5.44 5.37 5.69
N ARG A 40 -5.78 6.45 4.97
CA ARG A 40 -4.77 7.35 4.40
C ARG A 40 -3.95 8.10 5.43
N ASN A 41 -4.36 8.18 6.70
CA ASN A 41 -3.61 8.85 7.78
C ASN A 41 -3.03 10.24 7.41
N GLY A 42 -3.77 11.02 6.61
CA GLY A 42 -3.32 12.35 6.13
C GLY A 42 -2.35 12.32 4.94
N LEU A 43 -2.10 11.16 4.34
CA LEU A 43 -1.34 11.01 3.10
C LEU A 43 -1.96 11.86 2.00
N ALA A 44 -1.15 12.78 1.49
CA ALA A 44 -1.51 13.72 0.45
C ALA A 44 -0.47 13.69 -0.66
N ILE A 45 -0.91 14.02 -1.87
CA ILE A 45 0.01 14.32 -2.96
C ILE A 45 0.74 15.61 -2.60
N TRP A 46 2.06 15.60 -2.76
CA TRP A 46 2.85 16.79 -2.55
C TRP A 46 2.57 17.80 -3.67
N SER A 47 2.20 19.02 -3.28
CA SER A 47 2.05 20.17 -4.17
C SER A 47 2.86 21.33 -3.60
N GLN A 48 3.77 21.91 -4.40
CA GLN A 48 4.50 23.14 -4.05
C GLN A 48 3.62 24.38 -4.12
#